data_AF-A0A815ABY5-F1
#
_entry.id   AF-A0A815ABY5-F1
#
_cell.length_a   1.000
_cell.length_b   1.000
_cell.length_c   1.000
_cell.angle_alpha   90.00
_cell.angle_beta   90.00
_cell.angle_gamma   90.00
#
_symmetry.space_group_name_H-M   'P 1'
#
loop_
_entity.id
_entity.type
_entity.pdbx_description
1 polymer ?
#
loop_
_entity_poly.entity_id
_entity_poly.type
_entity_poly.pdbx_seq_one_letter_code
_entity_poly.pdbx_strand_id
1 'polypeptide(L)'
;MTLDAFNQQLSNYWTSDKLKSAKSLDISLSKTNSKSQLINNAVLTGPESSIAGSLPTNNSTKSKIISPNGRQVYTTGRVFWQVGTTHYTCSAAVIVSKSGDIICTAGHCVYDTTSKTWYNQNNWVFVPGYNNDNTPYGIWPMRRATALVG
;
A
#
# COMPACT_ATOMS: atom_id res chain seq x y z
N MET A 1 19.26 18.28 -6.46
CA MET A 1 18.48 17.38 -7.35
C MET A 1 17.06 17.92 -7.41
N THR A 2 16.47 18.07 -8.60
CA THR A 2 15.08 18.52 -8.75
C THR A 2 14.11 17.39 -8.41
N LEU A 3 12.87 17.72 -8.06
CA LEU A 3 11.82 16.73 -7.75
C LEU A 3 11.60 15.76 -8.93
N ASP A 4 11.64 16.28 -10.16
CA ASP A 4 11.44 15.48 -11.37
C ASP A 4 12.58 14.48 -11.59
N ALA A 5 13.83 14.89 -11.36
CA ALA A 5 14.98 13.99 -11.47
C ALA A 5 14.93 12.86 -10.43
N PHE A 6 14.47 13.18 -9.21
CA PHE A 6 14.27 12.18 -8.16
C PHE A 6 13.15 11.20 -8.50
N ASN A 7 12.00 11.70 -8.98
CA ASN A 7 10.87 10.87 -9.39
C ASN A 7 11.23 9.96 -10.58
N GLN A 8 12.03 10.48 -11.51
CA GLN A 8 12.52 9.70 -12.65
C GLN A 8 13.52 8.61 -12.19
N GLN A 9 14.44 8.94 -11.29
CA GLN A 9 15.36 7.95 -10.71
C GLN A 9 14.61 6.82 -10.00
N LEU A 10 13.58 7.15 -9.22
CA LEU A 10 12.74 6.17 -8.54
C LEU A 10 11.95 5.28 -9.49
N SER A 11 11.42 5.87 -10.57
CA SER A 11 10.70 5.12 -11.60
C SER A 11 11.62 4.16 -12.35
N ASN A 12 12.86 4.58 -12.61
CA ASN A 12 13.90 3.70 -13.19
C ASN A 12 14.36 2.63 -12.20
N TYR A 13 14.36 2.94 -10.90
CA TYR A 13 14.71 1.99 -9.86
C TYR A 13 13.68 0.88 -9.74
N TRP A 14 12.40 1.22 -9.69
CA TRP A 14 11.26 0.31 -9.52
C TRP A 14 10.78 -0.28 -10.85
N THR A 15 11.56 -1.21 -11.39
CA THR A 15 11.19 -1.98 -12.58
C THR A 15 10.02 -2.94 -12.29
N SER A 16 9.32 -3.37 -13.36
CA SER A 16 8.26 -4.39 -13.29
C SER A 16 8.69 -5.63 -12.51
N ASP A 17 9.89 -6.15 -12.76
CA ASP A 17 10.40 -7.35 -12.08
C ASP A 17 10.59 -7.14 -10.57
N LYS A 18 11.03 -5.95 -10.14
CA LYS A 18 11.13 -5.62 -8.71
C LYS A 18 9.77 -5.48 -8.05
N LEU A 19 8.79 -4.89 -8.75
CA LEU A 19 7.42 -4.78 -8.25
C LEU A 19 6.75 -6.16 -8.12
N LYS A 20 6.96 -7.06 -9.08
CA LYS A 20 6.49 -8.46 -9.04
C LYS A 20 7.13 -9.29 -7.93
N SER A 21 8.44 -9.16 -7.77
CA SER A 21 9.21 -9.97 -6.82
C SER A 21 9.10 -9.48 -5.37
N ALA A 22 8.42 -8.36 -5.14
CA ALA A 22 8.22 -7.80 -3.82
C ALA A 22 7.38 -8.72 -2.92
N LYS A 23 7.89 -8.98 -1.71
CA LYS A 23 7.28 -9.88 -0.73
C LYS A 23 6.22 -9.14 0.09
N SER A 24 5.04 -9.73 0.25
CA SER A 24 4.01 -9.16 1.12
C SER A 24 4.43 -9.28 2.59
N LEU A 25 4.55 -8.14 3.28
CA LEU A 25 4.82 -8.16 4.73
C LEU A 25 3.58 -8.60 5.53
N ASP A 26 2.39 -8.29 5.01
CA ASP A 26 1.09 -8.63 5.61
C ASP A 26 0.88 -10.15 5.75
N ILE A 27 1.47 -10.95 4.85
CA ILE A 27 1.39 -12.43 4.88
C ILE A 27 2.37 -13.04 5.89
N SER A 28 3.43 -12.31 6.28
CA SER A 28 4.44 -12.84 7.21
C SER A 28 4.05 -12.63 8.67
N LEU A 29 3.25 -11.59 8.98
CA LEU A 29 2.78 -11.31 10.35
C LEU A 29 1.67 -12.28 10.80
N SER A 30 0.98 -12.95 9.87
CA SER A 30 0.01 -14.02 10.18
C SER A 30 0.67 -15.35 10.55
N LYS A 31 1.99 -15.49 10.41
CA LYS A 31 2.75 -16.70 10.77
C LYS A 31 3.25 -16.74 12.21
N THR A 32 2.73 -15.91 13.10
CA THR A 32 3.00 -15.99 14.54
C THR A 32 1.92 -16.82 15.22
N ASN A 33 2.17 -18.14 15.35
CA ASN A 33 1.46 -19.11 16.22
C ASN A 33 -0.06 -18.92 16.43
N SER A 34 -0.82 -18.74 15.36
CA SER A 34 -2.24 -19.11 15.36
C SER A 34 -2.37 -20.25 14.38
N LYS A 35 -2.76 -21.44 14.87
CA LYS A 35 -3.12 -22.60 14.05
C LYS A 35 -3.82 -22.11 12.80
N SER A 36 -3.18 -22.28 11.64
CA SER A 36 -3.81 -22.12 10.35
C SER A 36 -4.79 -23.26 10.16
N GLN A 37 -5.94 -23.22 10.85
CA GLN A 37 -7.11 -23.86 10.30
C GLN A 37 -7.55 -22.98 9.15
N LEU A 38 -7.48 -23.55 7.95
CA LEU A 38 -8.20 -23.10 6.77
C LEU A 38 -9.67 -22.97 7.17
N ILE A 39 -10.08 -21.79 7.61
CA ILE A 39 -11.46 -21.44 7.88
C ILE A 39 -12.06 -20.91 6.58
N ASN A 40 -12.48 -21.84 5.74
CA ASN A 40 -13.55 -21.54 4.80
C ASN A 40 -14.77 -21.19 5.67
N ASN A 41 -15.10 -19.90 5.78
CA ASN A 41 -16.32 -19.33 6.41
C ASN A 41 -16.25 -18.83 7.87
N ALA A 42 -15.18 -18.19 8.35
CA ALA A 42 -15.31 -17.42 9.60
C ALA A 42 -15.88 -16.01 9.33
N VAL A 43 -17.16 -15.84 9.68
CA VAL A 43 -17.75 -14.53 9.97
C VAL A 43 -17.14 -14.04 11.29
N LEU A 44 -16.45 -12.89 11.26
CA LEU A 44 -15.91 -12.26 12.46
C LEU A 44 -17.01 -11.41 13.11
N THR A 45 -17.61 -11.90 14.19
CA THR A 45 -18.51 -11.11 15.06
C THR A 45 -17.71 -10.50 16.21
N GLY A 46 -17.09 -9.35 15.98
CA GLY A 46 -16.64 -8.42 17.02
C GLY A 46 -17.25 -7.04 16.75
N PRO A 47 -17.32 -6.13 17.73
CA PRO A 47 -17.83 -4.78 17.47
C PRO A 47 -16.84 -4.05 16.55
N GLU A 48 -17.08 -4.13 15.24
CA GLU A 48 -16.45 -3.26 14.25
C GLU A 48 -16.89 -1.83 14.57
N SER A 49 -15.97 -1.02 15.07
CA SER A 49 -16.14 0.44 14.97
C SER A 49 -15.82 0.85 13.54
N SER A 50 -16.68 0.41 12.62
CA SER A 50 -16.73 0.89 11.25
C SER A 50 -17.39 2.26 11.29
N ILE A 51 -16.57 3.32 11.23
CA ILE A 51 -17.08 4.62 10.79
C ILE A 51 -17.67 4.37 9.40
N ALA A 52 -18.97 4.65 9.23
CA ALA A 52 -19.72 4.37 8.00
C ALA A 52 -19.16 5.15 6.80
N GLY A 53 -18.07 4.67 6.23
CA GLY A 53 -17.78 4.82 4.80
C GLY A 53 -18.54 3.72 4.08
N SER A 54 -19.42 4.09 3.16
CA SER A 54 -20.29 3.18 2.41
C SER A 54 -19.51 1.97 1.88
N LEU A 55 -19.85 0.78 2.39
CA LEU A 55 -19.40 -0.50 1.85
C LEU A 55 -19.87 -0.60 0.38
N PRO A 56 -18.98 -0.81 -0.61
CA PRO A 56 -19.42 -1.30 -1.90
C PRO A 56 -19.84 -2.76 -1.73
N THR A 57 -21.09 -3.04 -2.11
CA THR A 57 -21.68 -4.38 -2.07
C THR A 57 -21.00 -5.31 -3.07
N ASN A 58 -20.70 -6.51 -2.59
CA ASN A 58 -20.35 -7.76 -3.27
C ASN A 58 -19.68 -7.71 -4.67
N ASN A 59 -18.48 -8.32 -4.75
CA ASN A 59 -17.78 -8.75 -5.96
C ASN A 59 -16.86 -7.77 -6.73
N SER A 60 -16.07 -6.93 -6.05
CA SER A 60 -14.87 -6.37 -6.70
C SER A 60 -13.66 -6.29 -5.78
N THR A 61 -12.65 -7.09 -6.08
CA THR A 61 -11.31 -7.08 -5.46
C THR A 61 -10.51 -5.80 -5.73
N LYS A 62 -11.11 -4.73 -6.24
CA LYS A 62 -10.50 -3.41 -6.44
C LYS A 62 -11.60 -2.34 -6.39
N SER A 63 -11.47 -1.32 -5.54
CA SER A 63 -12.39 -0.17 -5.51
C SER A 63 -12.22 0.65 -6.79
N LYS A 64 -12.99 0.27 -7.81
CA LYS A 64 -13.08 0.92 -9.12
C LYS A 64 -14.11 2.04 -9.03
N ILE A 65 -13.69 3.28 -9.21
CA ILE A 65 -14.58 4.45 -9.29
C ILE A 65 -14.48 5.04 -10.69
N ILE A 66 -15.56 5.59 -11.23
CA ILE A 66 -15.54 6.37 -12.47
C ILE A 66 -15.48 7.85 -12.10
N SER A 67 -14.41 8.52 -12.52
CA SER A 67 -14.22 9.96 -12.34
C SER A 67 -15.25 10.75 -13.19
N PRO A 68 -15.59 12.01 -12.84
CA PRO A 68 -16.54 12.83 -13.60
C PRO A 68 -16.24 12.98 -15.11
N ASN A 69 -14.99 12.76 -15.51
CA ASN A 69 -14.55 12.74 -16.91
C ASN A 69 -14.64 11.35 -17.57
N GLY A 70 -15.36 10.40 -16.97
CA GLY A 70 -15.49 9.03 -17.48
C GLY A 70 -14.26 8.16 -17.28
N ARG A 71 -13.17 8.67 -16.67
CA ARG A 71 -11.95 7.88 -16.45
C ARG A 71 -12.12 6.96 -15.25
N GLN A 72 -11.79 5.68 -15.43
CA GLN A 72 -11.65 4.78 -14.32
C GLN A 72 -10.53 5.26 -13.39
N VAL A 73 -10.80 5.33 -12.09
CA VAL A 73 -9.85 5.69 -11.02
C VAL A 73 -9.88 4.63 -9.93
N TYR A 74 -8.70 4.35 -9.38
CA TYR A 74 -8.54 3.45 -8.25
C TYR A 74 -8.03 4.25 -7.07
N THR A 75 -8.73 4.17 -5.95
CA THR A 75 -8.28 4.78 -4.68
C THR A 75 -7.34 3.86 -3.92
N THR A 76 -7.34 2.56 -4.22
CA THR A 76 -6.43 1.58 -3.63
C THR A 76 -5.25 1.30 -4.54
N GLY A 77 -4.14 0.89 -3.95
CA GLY A 77 -2.92 0.51 -4.66
C GLY A 77 -1.99 -0.30 -3.79
N ARG A 78 -0.77 -0.47 -4.29
CA ARG A 78 0.31 -1.15 -3.56
C ARG A 78 1.38 -0.15 -3.19
N VAL A 79 1.95 -0.32 -2.01
CA VAL A 79 3.19 0.35 -1.62
C VAL A 79 4.34 -0.62 -1.77
N PHE A 80 5.53 -0.10 -2.05
CA PHE A 80 6.74 -0.88 -2.24
C PHE A 80 7.91 -0.18 -1.56
N TRP A 81 8.78 -0.96 -0.92
CA TRP A 81 10.02 -0.46 -0.33
C TRP A 81 11.06 -1.58 -0.31
N GLN A 82 12.27 -1.22 0.11
CA GLN A 82 13.38 -2.16 0.21
C GLN A 82 14.07 -2.07 1.55
N VAL A 83 14.45 -3.24 2.06
CA VAL A 83 15.34 -3.40 3.21
C VAL A 83 16.47 -4.34 2.81
N GLY A 84 17.71 -3.89 2.90
CA GLY A 84 18.86 -4.63 2.36
C GLY A 84 18.70 -4.86 0.85
N THR A 85 18.66 -6.12 0.43
CA THR A 85 18.42 -6.53 -0.97
C THR A 85 16.99 -7.02 -1.23
N THR A 86 16.13 -7.04 -0.21
CA THR A 86 14.78 -7.58 -0.32
C THR A 86 13.77 -6.46 -0.55
N HIS A 87 12.89 -6.66 -1.54
CA HIS A 87 11.76 -5.78 -1.84
C HIS A 87 10.51 -6.29 -1.11
N TYR A 88 9.73 -5.36 -0.57
CA TYR A 88 8.51 -5.64 0.16
C TYR A 88 7.33 -4.87 -0.41
N THR A 89 6.12 -5.37 -0.15
CA THR A 89 4.88 -4.71 -0.53
C THR A 89 3.81 -4.82 0.56
N CYS A 90 2.95 -3.81 0.63
CA CYS A 90 1.69 -3.78 1.39
C CYS A 90 0.61 -3.14 0.53
N SER A 91 -0.63 -3.10 1.04
CA SER A 91 -1.71 -2.30 0.45
C SER A 91 -1.79 -0.90 1.07
N ALA A 92 -2.29 0.06 0.30
CA ALA A 92 -2.63 1.40 0.78
C ALA A 92 -3.83 1.97 0.03
N ALA A 93 -4.47 2.98 0.61
CA ALA A 93 -5.58 3.69 0.01
C ALA A 93 -5.39 5.21 0.09
N VAL A 94 -5.68 5.91 -1.00
CA VAL A 94 -5.79 7.38 -1.04
C VAL A 94 -6.97 7.80 -0.18
N ILE A 95 -6.75 8.80 0.68
CA ILE A 95 -7.80 9.39 1.51
C ILE A 95 -8.03 10.85 1.12
N VAL A 96 -9.26 11.32 1.34
CA VAL A 96 -9.60 12.73 1.13
C VAL A 96 -8.84 13.57 2.15
N SER A 97 -8.09 14.55 1.66
CA SER A 97 -7.28 15.45 2.48
C SER A 97 -7.19 16.81 1.80
N LYS A 98 -6.90 17.87 2.58
CA LYS A 98 -6.74 19.23 2.03
C LYS A 98 -5.59 19.33 1.03
N SER A 99 -4.53 18.54 1.21
CA SER A 99 -3.37 18.53 0.32
C SER A 99 -3.55 17.61 -0.89
N GLY A 100 -4.54 16.71 -0.87
CA GLY A 100 -4.90 15.86 -2.01
C GLY A 100 -3.90 14.73 -2.30
N ASP A 101 -2.97 14.45 -1.38
CA ASP A 101 -1.81 13.58 -1.61
C ASP A 101 -1.48 12.66 -0.43
N ILE A 102 -2.49 12.37 0.40
CA ILE A 102 -2.34 11.49 1.56
C ILE A 102 -2.88 10.09 1.26
N ILE A 103 -2.11 9.08 1.67
CA ILE A 103 -2.52 7.68 1.69
C ILE A 103 -2.54 7.16 3.13
N CYS A 104 -3.42 6.18 3.38
CA CYS A 104 -3.46 5.40 4.61
C CYS A 104 -2.93 3.99 4.37
N THR A 105 -2.09 3.50 5.28
CA THR A 105 -1.52 2.14 5.28
C THR A 105 -1.22 1.72 6.72
N ALA A 106 -0.80 0.46 6.93
CA ALA A 106 -0.44 -0.04 8.24
C ALA A 106 0.89 0.55 8.73
N GLY A 107 1.02 0.75 10.04
CA GLY A 107 2.23 1.30 10.66
C GLY A 107 3.49 0.47 10.33
N HIS A 108 3.37 -0.86 10.31
CA HIS A 108 4.48 -1.77 9.99
C HIS A 108 4.96 -1.70 8.53
N CYS A 109 4.20 -1.06 7.63
CA CYS A 109 4.59 -0.85 6.24
C CYS A 109 5.42 0.43 6.06
N VAL A 110 5.50 1.29 7.08
CA VAL A 110 6.27 2.54 7.07
C VAL A 110 7.34 2.58 8.17
N TYR A 111 7.18 1.79 9.24
CA TYR A 111 8.05 1.77 10.40
C TYR A 111 8.38 0.34 10.82
N ASP A 112 9.67 0.06 11.03
CA ASP A 112 10.14 -1.20 11.59
C ASP A 112 10.24 -1.08 13.11
N THR A 113 9.36 -1.79 13.81
CA THR A 113 9.32 -1.81 15.28
C THR A 113 10.49 -2.56 15.92
N THR A 114 11.16 -3.46 15.18
CA THR A 114 12.31 -4.21 15.68
C THR A 114 13.55 -3.33 15.75
N SER A 115 13.87 -2.66 14.63
CA SER A 115 15.00 -1.72 14.57
C SER A 115 14.66 -0.33 15.12
N LYS A 116 13.37 -0.04 15.37
CA LYS A 116 12.84 1.27 15.77
C LYS A 116 13.21 2.38 14.77
N THR A 117 13.11 2.07 13.47
CA THR A 117 13.45 3.01 12.40
C THR A 117 12.36 3.11 11.34
N TRP A 118 12.25 4.28 10.71
CA TRP A 118 11.42 4.48 9.54
C TRP A 118 12.06 3.84 8.31
N TYR A 119 11.26 3.21 7.44
CA TYR A 119 11.80 2.75 6.17
C TYR A 119 12.28 3.92 5.31
N ASN A 120 13.33 3.65 4.52
CA ASN A 120 14.00 4.68 3.74
C ASN A 120 13.06 5.32 2.69
N GLN A 121 12.88 6.64 2.79
CA GLN A 121 12.06 7.44 1.88
C GLN A 121 12.56 7.39 0.43
N ASN A 122 13.86 7.20 0.21
CA ASN A 122 14.47 7.23 -1.12
C ASN A 122 14.04 6.08 -2.03
N ASN A 123 13.47 5.00 -1.47
CA ASN A 123 13.01 3.83 -2.23
C ASN A 123 11.58 3.42 -1.85
N TRP A 124 10.85 4.23 -1.08
CA TRP A 124 9.47 3.91 -0.70
C TRP A 124 8.50 4.58 -1.67
N VAL A 125 7.68 3.79 -2.35
CA VAL A 125 6.76 4.28 -3.39
C VAL A 125 5.35 3.72 -3.24
N PHE A 126 4.36 4.49 -3.65
CA PHE A 126 2.97 4.10 -3.83
C PHE A 126 2.61 4.00 -5.31
N VAL A 127 1.89 2.95 -5.69
CA VAL A 127 1.46 2.69 -7.07
C VAL A 127 -0.07 2.49 -7.06
N PRO A 128 -0.85 3.54 -7.40
CA PRO A 128 -2.30 3.45 -7.41
C PRO A 128 -2.77 2.47 -8.48
N GLY A 129 -3.79 1.66 -8.18
CA GLY A 129 -4.35 0.71 -9.13
C GLY A 129 -3.39 -0.39 -9.60
N TYR A 130 -2.26 -0.60 -8.89
CA TYR A 130 -1.29 -1.62 -9.27
C TYR A 130 -1.93 -2.98 -9.49
N ASN A 131 -1.62 -3.61 -10.62
CA ASN A 131 -2.12 -4.93 -10.97
C ASN A 131 -1.11 -5.68 -11.84
N ASN A 132 -0.37 -6.62 -11.25
CA ASN A 132 0.59 -7.50 -11.94
C ASN A 132 1.36 -6.73 -13.03
N ASP A 133 2.18 -5.75 -12.61
CA ASP A 133 2.97 -4.79 -13.44
C ASP A 133 2.27 -3.59 -14.00
N ASN A 134 0.95 -3.56 -14.05
CA ASN A 134 0.27 -2.37 -14.54
C ASN A 134 0.43 -1.24 -13.51
N THR A 135 0.95 -0.11 -13.94
CA THR A 135 1.13 1.12 -13.13
C THR A 135 0.33 2.28 -13.72
N PRO A 136 -1.01 2.17 -13.83
CA PRO A 136 -1.84 3.03 -14.68
C PRO A 136 -1.83 4.51 -14.29
N TYR A 137 -1.44 4.84 -13.06
CA TYR A 137 -1.31 6.22 -12.58
C TYR A 137 0.12 6.57 -12.18
N GLY A 138 1.10 5.78 -12.60
CA GLY A 138 2.52 6.00 -12.30
C GLY A 138 2.93 5.60 -10.87
N ILE A 139 4.16 5.96 -10.53
CA ILE A 139 4.83 5.63 -9.27
C ILE A 139 5.01 6.93 -8.47
N TRP A 140 4.58 6.91 -7.20
CA TRP A 140 4.48 8.10 -6.35
C TRP A 140 5.42 7.95 -5.14
N PRO A 141 6.52 8.74 -5.04
CA PRO A 141 7.39 8.70 -3.87
C PRO A 141 6.71 9.14 -2.60
N MET A 142 7.03 8.48 -1.49
CA MET A 142 6.72 9.01 -0.17
C MET A 142 7.67 10.14 0.18
N ARG A 143 7.10 11.27 0.60
CA ARG A 143 7.87 12.41 1.12
C ARG A 143 7.97 12.41 2.64
N ARG A 144 6.92 11.92 3.32
CA ARG A 144 6.81 11.87 4.78
C ARG A 144 5.89 10.72 5.17
N ALA A 145 6.17 10.11 6.32
CA ALA A 145 5.30 9.16 6.98
C ALA A 145 5.09 9.56 8.44
N THR A 146 3.94 9.17 8.98
CA THR A 146 3.66 9.19 10.41
C THR A 146 2.91 7.91 10.77
N ALA A 147 3.10 7.44 12.00
CA ALA A 147 2.54 6.21 12.52
C ALA A 147 2.55 6.31 14.05
N LEU A 148 1.50 5.80 14.68
CA LEU A 148 1.48 5.62 16.12
C LEU A 148 2.32 4.38 16.45
N VAL A 149 3.41 4.60 17.18
CA VAL A 149 4.30 3.54 17.66
C VAL A 149 4.13 3.48 19.18
N GLY A 150 3.75 2.31 19.69
CA GLY A 150 3.60 2.02 21.12
C GLY A 150 4.85 1.40 21.73
#